data_AF-A0A9P8C5G4-F1
#
_entry.id   AF-A0A9P8C5G4-F1
#
_cell.length_a   1.000
_cell.length_b   1.000
_cell.length_c   1.000
_cell.angle_alpha   90.00
_cell.angle_beta   90.00
_cell.angle_gamma   90.00
#
_symmetry.space_group_name_H-M   'P 1'
#
loop_
_entity.id
_entity.type
_entity.pdbx_description
1 polymer ?
#
loop_
_entity_poly.entity_id
_entity_poly.type
_entity_poly.pdbx_seq_one_letter_code
_entity_poly.pdbx_strand_id
1 'polypeptide(L)'
;MQSCASIGMRASIAFPASFRSSPEPKGLYQCALRQYASGAKRPKRPSRFGKQPIDLDHFILRGRVISLYRAIIRRCRTIPSPDTQAEMLEMARVEFQRQKDVASADQIRYLLSTGKAEFERSMKFVDGL
;
A
#
# COMPACT_ATOMS: atom_id res chain seq x y z
N MET A 1 24.62 -59.45 21.79
CA MET A 1 23.73 -59.43 22.96
C MET A 1 22.96 -58.12 22.98
N GLN A 2 21.62 -58.21 23.00
CA GLN A 2 20.67 -57.23 23.57
C GLN A 2 20.62 -55.83 22.91
N SER A 3 19.54 -55.47 22.20
CA SER A 3 18.22 -55.06 22.69
C SER A 3 18.17 -53.61 23.20
N CYS A 4 17.27 -52.83 22.57
CA CYS A 4 16.50 -51.65 23.04
C CYS A 4 16.29 -50.69 21.84
N ALA A 5 15.21 -50.81 21.05
CA ALA A 5 13.81 -50.41 21.33
C ALA A 5 13.58 -48.90 21.47
N SER A 6 12.58 -48.41 20.72
CA SER A 6 11.71 -47.25 20.99
C SER A 6 12.07 -45.90 20.36
N ILE A 7 11.78 -45.70 19.07
CA ILE A 7 11.45 -44.35 18.55
C ILE A 7 10.31 -44.44 17.52
N GLY A 8 9.21 -43.76 17.87
CA GLY A 8 8.45 -42.95 16.91
C GLY A 8 7.33 -43.65 16.14
N MET A 9 6.13 -43.66 16.74
CA MET A 9 4.88 -43.72 16.01
C MET A 9 4.85 -42.65 14.91
N ARG A 10 4.87 -43.06 13.64
CA ARG A 10 4.50 -42.20 12.51
C ARG A 10 3.06 -42.54 12.12
N ALA A 11 2.21 -41.54 12.25
CA ALA A 11 0.82 -41.60 11.81
C ALA A 11 0.77 -41.90 10.30
N SER A 12 0.13 -43.02 9.96
CA SER A 12 -0.28 -43.37 8.61
C SER A 12 -1.33 -42.36 8.13
N ILE A 13 -0.92 -41.42 7.29
CA ILE A 13 -1.87 -40.70 6.44
C ILE A 13 -2.09 -41.59 5.22
N ALA A 14 -3.19 -42.35 5.25
CA ALA A 14 -3.68 -43.07 4.09
C ALA A 14 -4.03 -42.05 3.00
N PHE A 15 -3.36 -42.14 1.86
CA PHE A 15 -3.69 -41.43 0.64
C PHE A 15 -4.83 -42.21 -0.04
N PRO A 16 -6.08 -41.71 -0.13
CA PRO A 16 -7.09 -42.42 -0.88
C PRO A 16 -6.76 -42.32 -2.37
N ALA A 17 -6.27 -43.43 -2.92
CA ALA A 17 -6.32 -43.73 -4.34
C ALA A 17 -7.80 -43.82 -4.75
N SER A 18 -8.32 -42.73 -5.28
CA SER A 18 -9.61 -42.70 -5.98
C SER A 18 -9.48 -41.76 -7.16
N PHE A 19 -8.62 -42.19 -8.09
CA PHE A 19 -8.73 -41.86 -9.50
C PHE A 19 -10.09 -42.36 -9.99
N ARG A 20 -11.14 -41.57 -9.74
CA ARG A 20 -12.46 -41.79 -10.32
C ARG A 20 -12.51 -40.94 -11.58
N SER A 21 -12.58 -41.68 -12.68
CA SER A 21 -12.85 -41.25 -14.05
C SER A 21 -13.70 -39.99 -14.16
N SER A 22 -13.19 -39.04 -14.92
CA SER A 22 -13.92 -37.91 -15.49
C SER A 22 -15.06 -38.42 -16.39
N PRO A 23 -16.33 -38.06 -16.17
CA PRO A 23 -17.34 -38.18 -17.20
C PRO A 23 -17.30 -36.93 -18.09
N GLU A 24 -16.82 -37.11 -19.32
CA GLU A 24 -16.95 -36.15 -20.42
C GLU A 24 -18.44 -35.75 -20.61
N PRO A 25 -18.79 -34.45 -20.60
CA PRO A 25 -20.14 -34.04 -20.96
C PRO A 25 -20.27 -34.04 -22.49
N LYS A 26 -20.89 -35.09 -23.04
CA LYS A 26 -21.37 -35.09 -24.43
C LYS A 26 -22.52 -34.08 -24.51
N GLY A 27 -22.23 -32.95 -25.15
CA GLY A 27 -23.07 -31.77 -25.10
C GLY A 27 -24.47 -31.99 -25.65
N LEU A 28 -25.43 -31.33 -25.03
CA LEU A 28 -26.60 -30.75 -25.69
C LEU A 28 -27.03 -29.50 -24.90
N TYR A 29 -26.91 -28.36 -25.56
CA TYR A 29 -27.67 -27.12 -25.39
C TYR A 29 -28.34 -26.89 -24.02
N GLN A 30 -27.57 -26.35 -23.07
CA GLN A 30 -28.15 -25.44 -22.09
C GLN A 30 -27.64 -24.05 -22.41
N CYS A 31 -28.51 -23.31 -23.09
CA CYS A 31 -28.44 -21.88 -23.31
C CYS A 31 -27.99 -21.25 -21.99
N ALA A 32 -26.85 -20.57 -22.00
CA ALA A 32 -26.45 -19.70 -20.91
C ALA A 32 -27.61 -18.72 -20.71
N LEU A 33 -28.48 -19.01 -19.73
CA LEU A 33 -29.44 -18.06 -19.23
C LEU A 33 -28.61 -16.85 -18.84
N ARG A 34 -28.73 -15.79 -19.63
CA ARG A 34 -28.28 -14.46 -19.24
C ARG A 34 -29.09 -14.12 -18.00
N GLN A 35 -28.55 -14.49 -16.84
CA GLN A 35 -29.09 -14.12 -15.56
C GLN A 35 -28.90 -12.61 -15.47
N TYR A 36 -29.95 -11.86 -15.86
CA TYR A 36 -30.05 -10.46 -15.51
C TYR A 36 -29.92 -10.41 -14.00
N ALA A 37 -28.91 -9.68 -13.52
CA ALA A 37 -28.50 -9.63 -12.12
C ALA A 37 -29.65 -9.11 -11.24
N SER A 38 -30.55 -10.00 -10.85
CA SER A 38 -31.63 -9.70 -9.92
C SER A 38 -31.05 -9.73 -8.51
N GLY A 39 -30.81 -8.53 -7.98
CA GLY A 39 -31.03 -8.22 -6.56
C GLY A 39 -30.25 -8.99 -5.49
N ALA A 40 -29.22 -9.78 -5.82
CA ALA A 40 -28.39 -10.41 -4.79
C ALA A 40 -27.67 -9.30 -3.99
N LYS A 41 -28.05 -9.13 -2.71
CA LYS A 41 -27.43 -8.19 -1.77
C LYS A 41 -25.98 -8.62 -1.52
N ARG A 42 -25.05 -8.22 -2.41
CA ARG A 42 -23.61 -8.37 -2.17
C ARG A 42 -23.28 -7.68 -0.84
N PRO A 43 -22.50 -8.30 0.06
CA PRO A 43 -22.07 -7.63 1.27
C PRO A 43 -21.34 -6.34 0.87
N LYS A 44 -21.82 -5.19 1.38
CA LYS A 44 -21.17 -3.90 1.13
C LYS A 44 -19.74 -4.00 1.66
N ARG A 45 -18.77 -4.10 0.76
CA ARG A 45 -17.36 -4.03 1.13
C ARG A 45 -17.13 -2.67 1.80
N PRO A 46 -16.38 -2.62 2.92
CA PRO A 46 -16.04 -1.34 3.52
C PRO A 46 -15.36 -0.49 2.45
N SER A 47 -15.82 0.76 2.31
CA SER A 47 -15.19 1.69 1.38
C SER A 47 -13.73 1.86 1.82
N ARG A 48 -12.80 1.99 0.86
CA ARG A 48 -11.41 2.38 1.19
C ARG A 48 -11.35 3.78 1.83
N PHE A 49 -12.42 4.56 1.70
CA PHE A 49 -12.55 5.94 2.12
C PHE A 49 -13.51 6.06 3.31
N GLY A 50 -13.16 5.45 4.45
CA GLY A 50 -13.79 5.70 5.76
C GLY A 50 -15.32 5.79 5.80
N LYS A 51 -15.83 6.43 6.86
CA LYS A 51 -17.27 6.65 7.09
C LYS A 51 -17.79 7.95 6.46
N GLN A 52 -16.88 8.89 6.15
CA GLN A 52 -17.21 10.20 5.58
C GLN A 52 -16.43 10.39 4.28
N PRO A 53 -17.08 10.78 3.18
CA PRO A 53 -16.38 11.18 1.96
C PRO A 53 -15.48 12.38 2.27
N ILE A 54 -14.20 12.27 1.91
CA ILE A 54 -13.29 13.41 1.89
C ILE A 54 -13.70 14.35 0.76
N ASP A 55 -13.58 15.66 0.98
CA ASP A 55 -13.80 16.63 -0.09
C ASP A 55 -12.82 16.37 -1.25
N LEU A 56 -13.26 16.66 -2.48
CA LEU A 56 -12.48 16.40 -3.69
C LEU A 56 -11.15 17.15 -3.65
N ASP A 57 -11.16 18.39 -3.18
CA ASP A 57 -9.96 19.21 -3.07
C ASP A 57 -8.93 18.58 -2.12
N HIS A 58 -9.36 18.15 -0.93
CA HIS A 58 -8.47 17.47 0.02
C HIS A 58 -7.94 16.14 -0.52
N PHE A 59 -8.74 15.42 -1.31
CA PHE A 59 -8.28 14.20 -1.97
C PHE A 59 -7.13 14.46 -2.94
N ILE A 60 -7.29 15.47 -3.82
CA ILE A 60 -6.24 15.86 -4.77
C ILE A 60 -5.00 16.39 -4.03
N LEU A 61 -5.19 17.21 -3.00
CA LEU A 61 -4.10 17.77 -2.21
C LEU A 61 -3.32 16.68 -1.46
N ARG A 62 -3.97 15.67 -0.88
CA ARG A 62 -3.27 14.51 -0.29
C ARG A 62 -2.34 13.83 -1.29
N GLY A 63 -2.80 13.64 -2.53
CA GLY A 63 -1.98 13.06 -3.59
C GLY A 63 -0.72 13.89 -3.88
N ARG A 64 -0.86 15.23 -3.90
CA ARG A 64 0.26 16.16 -4.11
C ARG A 64 1.25 16.16 -2.95
N VAL A 65 0.75 16.18 -1.70
CA VAL A 65 1.58 16.12 -0.48
C VAL A 65 2.41 14.85 -0.44
N ILE A 66 1.80 13.69 -0.70
CA ILE A 66 2.51 12.39 -0.74
C ILE A 66 3.56 12.39 -1.86
N SER A 67 3.22 12.97 -3.01
CA SER A 67 4.15 13.05 -4.15
C SER A 67 5.37 13.91 -3.81
N LEU A 68 5.16 15.06 -3.15
CA LEU A 68 6.25 15.93 -2.67
C LEU A 68 7.13 15.22 -1.64
N TYR A 69 6.54 14.61 -0.61
CA TYR A 69 7.29 13.89 0.41
C TYR A 69 8.17 12.77 -0.19
N ARG A 70 7.61 12.00 -1.14
CA ARG A 70 8.38 10.96 -1.84
C ARG A 70 9.47 11.55 -2.73
N ALA A 71 9.26 12.72 -3.33
CA ALA A 71 10.28 13.40 -4.13
C ALA A 71 11.45 13.86 -3.24
N ILE A 72 11.16 14.43 -2.08
CA ILE A 72 12.14 14.84 -1.07
C ILE A 72 13.00 13.65 -0.64
N ILE A 73 12.38 12.54 -0.21
CA ILE A 73 13.13 11.33 0.22
C ILE A 73 14.05 10.83 -0.90
N ARG A 74 13.56 10.79 -2.14
CA ARG A 74 14.37 10.32 -3.28
C ARG A 74 15.55 11.25 -3.52
N ARG A 75 15.36 12.56 -3.42
CA ARG A 75 16.44 13.54 -3.62
C ARG A 75 17.48 13.46 -2.51
N CYS A 76 17.06 13.32 -1.24
CA CYS A 76 17.99 13.15 -0.12
C CYS A 76 18.86 11.89 -0.26
N ARG A 77 18.37 10.84 -0.94
CA ARG A 77 19.16 9.62 -1.22
C ARG A 77 20.27 9.80 -2.24
N THR A 78 20.29 10.90 -2.97
CA THR A 78 21.35 11.23 -3.92
C THR A 78 22.54 11.94 -3.25
N ILE A 79 22.37 12.42 -2.01
CA ILE A 79 23.42 13.12 -1.26
C ILE A 79 24.54 12.13 -0.89
N PRO A 80 25.83 12.46 -1.12
CA PRO A 80 26.95 11.55 -0.85
C PRO A 80 27.30 11.44 0.65
N SER A 81 27.12 12.51 1.43
CA SER A 81 27.42 12.51 2.87
C SER A 81 26.26 11.91 3.69
N PRO A 82 26.51 10.87 4.51
CA PRO A 82 25.45 10.20 5.28
C PRO A 82 24.87 11.11 6.39
N ASP A 83 25.70 11.97 6.99
CA ASP A 83 25.28 12.88 8.06
C ASP A 83 24.30 13.94 7.53
N THR A 84 24.68 14.63 6.45
CA THR A 84 23.81 15.61 5.77
C THR A 84 22.53 14.95 5.25
N GLN A 85 22.62 13.74 4.72
CA GLN A 85 21.45 12.97 4.30
C GLN A 85 20.48 12.74 5.48
N ALA A 86 20.99 12.29 6.63
CA ALA A 86 20.18 12.03 7.81
C ALA A 86 19.51 13.30 8.33
N GLU A 87 20.25 14.42 8.38
CA GLU A 87 19.71 15.73 8.76
C GLU A 87 18.58 16.18 7.84
N MET A 88 18.74 16.05 6.51
CA MET A 88 17.71 16.45 5.54
C MET A 88 16.46 15.59 5.62
N LEU A 89 16.61 14.29 5.87
CA LEU A 89 15.47 13.41 6.09
C LEU A 89 14.73 13.74 7.38
N GLU A 90 15.45 14.03 8.47
CA GLU A 90 14.84 14.36 9.75
C GLU A 90 14.14 15.72 9.69
N MET A 91 14.77 16.74 9.10
CA MET A 91 14.14 18.04 8.89
C MET A 91 12.83 17.90 8.09
N ALA A 92 12.84 17.15 6.98
CA ALA A 92 11.63 16.90 6.22
C ALA A 92 10.56 16.22 7.07
N ARG A 93 10.92 15.17 7.81
CA ARG A 93 10.00 14.44 8.69
C ARG A 93 9.35 15.35 9.73
N VAL A 94 10.15 16.19 10.39
CA VAL A 94 9.70 17.13 11.41
C VAL A 94 8.72 18.15 10.82
N GLU A 95 9.01 18.69 9.64
CA GLU A 95 8.10 19.66 8.98
C GLU A 95 6.73 19.05 8.65
N PHE A 96 6.69 17.85 8.06
CA PHE A 96 5.41 17.18 7.79
C PHE A 96 4.68 16.80 9.09
N GLN A 97 5.40 16.44 10.15
CA GLN A 97 4.79 16.12 11.44
C GLN A 97 4.16 17.35 12.11
N ARG A 98 4.80 18.53 12.00
CA ARG A 98 4.29 19.80 12.53
C ARG A 98 2.97 20.21 11.88
N GLN A 99 2.79 19.89 10.60
CA GLN A 99 1.66 20.34 9.78
C GLN A 99 0.58 19.27 9.56
N LYS A 100 0.64 18.15 10.30
CA LYS A 100 -0.26 17.00 10.11
C LYS A 100 -1.75 17.31 10.32
N ASP A 101 -2.05 18.28 11.19
CA ASP A 101 -3.41 18.58 11.66
C ASP A 101 -4.06 19.75 10.88
N VAL A 102 -3.44 20.20 9.79
CA VAL A 102 -3.97 21.29 8.95
C VAL A 102 -5.19 20.82 8.16
N ALA A 103 -6.34 21.46 8.41
CA ALA A 103 -7.63 21.09 7.81
C ALA A 103 -8.05 21.96 6.61
N SER A 104 -7.47 23.15 6.41
CA SER A 104 -7.91 24.07 5.34
C SER A 104 -7.16 23.82 4.03
N ALA A 105 -7.89 23.76 2.91
CA ALA A 105 -7.32 23.47 1.60
C ALA A 105 -6.31 24.54 1.14
N ASP A 106 -6.59 25.82 1.41
CA ASP A 106 -5.71 26.93 1.04
C ASP A 106 -4.39 26.92 1.82
N GLN A 107 -4.44 26.61 3.11
CA GLN A 107 -3.22 26.48 3.90
C GLN A 107 -2.38 25.30 3.42
N ILE A 108 -2.99 24.17 3.07
CA ILE A 108 -2.26 23.03 2.48
C ILE A 108 -1.59 23.44 1.16
N ARG A 109 -2.27 24.20 0.29
CA ARG A 109 -1.70 24.70 -0.96
C ARG A 109 -0.51 25.63 -0.71
N TYR A 110 -0.65 26.55 0.23
CA TYR A 110 0.41 27.46 0.64
C TYR A 110 1.62 26.69 1.16
N LEU A 111 1.41 25.80 2.14
CA LEU A 111 2.47 24.98 2.75
C LEU A 111 3.17 24.09 1.71
N LEU A 112 2.43 23.57 0.73
CA LEU A 112 3.02 22.78 -0.35
C LEU A 112 3.93 23.62 -1.25
N SER A 113 3.55 24.86 -1.56
CA SER A 113 4.38 25.80 -2.32
C SER A 113 5.63 26.20 -1.53
N THR A 114 5.43 26.58 -0.26
CA THR A 114 6.51 27.01 0.64
C THR A 114 7.49 25.87 0.90
N GLY A 115 7.01 24.69 1.30
CA GLY A 115 7.87 23.54 1.58
C GLY A 115 8.66 23.06 0.35
N LYS A 116 8.09 23.19 -0.86
CA LYS A 116 8.84 22.93 -2.09
C LYS A 116 9.99 23.93 -2.28
N ALA A 117 9.72 25.22 -2.13
CA ALA A 117 10.72 26.28 -2.31
C ALA A 117 11.83 26.20 -1.26
N GLU A 118 11.47 25.96 0.01
CA GLU A 118 12.42 25.78 1.11
C GLU A 118 13.32 24.57 0.89
N PHE A 119 12.75 23.43 0.49
CA PHE A 119 13.53 22.24 0.19
C PHE A 119 14.49 22.46 -0.98
N GLU A 120 14.02 23.07 -2.07
CA GLU A 120 14.88 23.39 -3.22
C GLU A 120 16.00 24.36 -2.86
N ARG A 121 15.74 25.32 -1.97
CA ARG A 121 16.75 26.23 -1.45
C ARG A 121 17.81 25.46 -0.65
N SER A 122 17.41 24.61 0.30
CA SER A 122 18.34 23.78 1.08
C SER A 122 19.18 22.86 0.18
N MET A 123 18.54 22.23 -0.80
CA MET A 123 19.24 21.34 -1.73
C MET A 123 20.26 22.07 -2.59
N LYS A 124 19.98 23.29 -3.04
CA LYS A 124 20.96 24.10 -3.79
C LYS A 124 22.24 24.39 -2.99
N PHE A 125 22.12 24.55 -1.67
CA PHE A 125 23.29 24.71 -0.81
C PHE A 125 24.07 23.41 -0.65
N VAL A 126 23.38 22.27 -0.54
CA VAL A 126 24.02 20.94 -0.44
C VAL A 126 24.69 20.54 -1.77
N ASP A 127 24.06 20.81 -2.91
CA ASP A 127 24.59 20.51 -4.24
C ASP A 127 25.76 21.43 -4.65
N GLY A 128 25.86 22.62 -4.03
CA GLY A 128 26.93 23.59 -4.29
C GLY A 128 28.16 23.44 -3.39
N LEU A 129 28.13 22.48 -2.45
CA LEU A 129 29.25 22.03 -1.62
C LEU A 129 29.94 20.83 -2.29
#